data_AF-A0A1S9PDT1-F1
#
_entry.id   AF-A0A1S9PDT1-F1
#
_cell.length_a   1.000
_cell.length_b   1.000
_cell.length_c   1.000
_cell.angle_alpha   90.00
_cell.angle_beta   90.00
_cell.angle_gamma   90.00
#
_symmetry.space_group_name_H-M   'P 1'
#
loop_
_entity.id
_entity.type
_entity.pdbx_description
1 polymer ?
#
loop_
_entity_poly.entity_id
_entity_poly.type
_entity_poly.pdbx_seq_one_letter_code
_entity_poly.pdbx_strand_id
1 'polypeptide(L)'
;MIRLLLIYLLLFTPVADTLQLKIDFERDRRQILGNQHGILMDKEGKLGLRVFRKYADMNLSGFKFSKVQSGQHTIIKWKAPQNNLEICQIRSVTPSYTVYDQFDVDGNKQAVKEKGPNIVFYTYIIMPKDADRLIYFTQRGEGLQHYTIGKKRFRVIREAIPLGVKYPDEKELLELAARD
;
A
#
# COMPACT_ATOMS: atom_id res chain seq x y z
N MET A 1 8.51 43.39 14.58
CA MET A 1 7.43 42.40 14.40
C MET A 1 7.56 41.53 13.15
N ILE A 2 8.27 41.94 12.09
CA ILE A 2 8.49 41.15 10.86
C ILE A 2 9.25 39.82 11.10
N ARG A 3 10.16 39.75 12.10
CA ARG A 3 10.91 38.52 12.42
C ARG A 3 10.07 37.37 12.97
N LEU A 4 8.93 37.65 13.62
CA LEU A 4 8.04 36.60 14.14
C LEU A 4 7.16 35.98 13.03
N LEU A 5 6.87 36.75 11.98
CA LEU A 5 6.05 36.29 10.85
C LEU A 5 6.78 35.26 9.98
N LEU A 6 8.10 35.39 9.85
CA LEU A 6 8.97 34.42 9.12
C LEU A 6 9.09 33.07 9.83
N ILE A 7 9.07 33.04 11.16
CA ILE A 7 9.12 31.79 11.95
C ILE A 7 7.80 31.02 11.83
N TYR A 8 6.67 31.74 11.79
CA TYR A 8 5.35 31.10 11.59
C TYR A 8 5.22 30.51 10.19
N LEU A 9 5.82 31.12 9.16
CA LEU A 9 5.77 30.62 7.79
C LEU A 9 6.61 29.35 7.57
N LEU A 10 7.70 29.17 8.34
CA LEU A 10 8.54 27.97 8.28
C LEU A 10 7.87 26.73 8.90
N LEU A 11 7.00 26.91 9.89
CA LEU A 11 6.29 25.82 10.58
C LEU A 11 5.19 25.15 9.73
N PHE A 12 4.73 25.81 8.66
CA PHE A 12 3.72 25.27 7.75
C PHE A 12 4.31 24.61 6.50
N THR A 13 5.63 24.42 6.43
CA THR A 13 6.19 23.60 5.35
C THR A 13 5.72 22.16 5.54
N PRO A 14 4.94 21.59 4.59
CA PRO A 14 4.54 20.20 4.69
C PRO A 14 5.80 19.37 4.59
N VAL A 15 6.19 18.76 5.71
CA VAL A 15 7.25 17.75 5.72
C VAL A 15 6.81 16.67 4.76
N ALA A 16 7.52 16.52 3.65
CA ALA A 16 7.22 15.49 2.67
C ALA A 16 7.27 14.14 3.38
N ASP A 17 6.14 13.42 3.36
CA ASP A 17 6.10 12.06 3.91
C ASP A 17 7.14 11.21 3.17
N THR A 18 7.78 10.29 3.89
CA THR A 18 8.75 9.36 3.29
C THR A 18 8.00 8.23 2.58
N LEU A 19 8.39 7.93 1.34
CA LEU A 19 7.88 6.78 0.59
C LEU A 19 8.18 5.48 1.37
N GLN A 20 7.14 4.75 1.77
CA GLN A 20 7.29 3.53 2.57
C GLN A 20 7.69 2.29 1.75
N LEU A 21 7.72 2.40 0.42
CA LEU A 21 7.98 1.30 -0.51
C LEU A 21 9.29 0.58 -0.17
N LYS A 22 10.35 1.28 0.22
CA LYS A 22 11.63 0.66 0.59
C LYS A 22 11.51 -0.30 1.77
N ILE A 23 10.80 0.13 2.81
CA ILE A 23 10.63 -0.63 4.04
C ILE A 23 9.77 -1.86 3.76
N ASP A 24 8.65 -1.66 3.05
CA ASP A 24 7.76 -2.75 2.68
C ASP A 24 8.45 -3.75 1.74
N PHE A 25 9.17 -3.27 0.72
CA PHE A 25 9.88 -4.10 -0.24
C PHE A 25 10.93 -5.00 0.44
N GLU A 26 11.75 -4.45 1.34
CA GLU A 26 12.77 -5.25 2.04
C GLU A 26 12.17 -6.20 3.09
N ARG A 27 11.03 -5.85 3.71
CA ARG A 27 10.27 -6.81 4.55
C ARG A 27 9.75 -7.95 3.69
N ASP A 28 9.03 -7.63 2.62
CA ASP A 28 8.34 -8.61 1.80
C ASP A 28 9.33 -9.52 1.07
N ARG A 29 10.46 -8.97 0.60
CA ARG A 29 11.56 -9.76 0.01
C ARG A 29 12.12 -10.77 1.00
N ARG A 30 12.32 -10.40 2.27
CA ARG A 30 12.78 -11.35 3.31
C ARG A 30 11.76 -12.43 3.58
N GLN A 31 10.48 -12.08 3.68
CA GLN A 31 9.40 -13.05 3.93
C GLN A 31 9.24 -14.06 2.78
N ILE A 32 9.32 -13.58 1.52
CA ILE A 32 9.17 -14.42 0.33
C ILE A 32 10.42 -15.29 0.09
N LEU A 33 11.63 -14.73 0.23
CA LEU A 33 12.86 -15.51 0.05
C LEU A 33 13.12 -16.48 1.20
N GLY A 34 12.65 -16.15 2.41
CA GLY A 34 12.72 -17.01 3.58
C GLY A 34 11.59 -18.05 3.66
N ASN A 35 10.66 -18.08 2.69
CA ASN A 35 9.46 -18.93 2.68
C ASN A 35 8.60 -18.83 3.96
N GLN A 36 8.64 -17.72 4.69
CA GLN A 36 7.96 -17.61 5.99
C GLN A 36 6.47 -17.33 5.87
N HIS A 37 6.06 -16.56 4.85
CA HIS A 37 4.67 -16.12 4.65
C HIS A 37 4.24 -16.11 3.19
N GLY A 38 4.79 -17.04 2.40
CA GLY A 38 4.37 -17.29 1.03
C GLY A 38 5.50 -17.36 0.01
N ILE A 39 5.18 -17.91 -1.16
CA ILE A 39 6.16 -18.24 -2.21
C ILE A 39 5.67 -17.65 -3.55
N LEU A 40 6.60 -17.03 -4.28
CA LEU A 40 6.45 -16.80 -5.72
C LEU A 40 6.94 -18.05 -6.45
N MET A 41 6.03 -18.83 -7.01
CA MET A 41 6.40 -20.11 -7.64
C MET A 41 7.13 -19.95 -8.98
N ASP A 42 6.88 -18.86 -9.70
CA ASP A 42 7.46 -18.63 -11.02
C ASP A 42 8.77 -17.82 -10.97
N LYS A 43 9.70 -18.17 -11.87
CA LYS A 43 10.96 -17.43 -12.05
C LYS A 43 10.69 -16.01 -12.57
N GLU A 44 9.67 -15.87 -13.42
CA GLU A 44 9.23 -14.60 -13.96
C GLU A 44 8.78 -13.65 -12.84
N GLY A 45 8.02 -14.15 -11.86
CA GLY A 45 7.59 -13.32 -10.74
C GLY A 45 8.77 -12.85 -9.87
N LYS A 46 9.69 -13.75 -9.51
CA LYS A 46 10.89 -13.36 -8.75
C LYS A 46 11.73 -12.30 -9.46
N LEU A 47 11.81 -12.34 -10.79
CA LEU A 47 12.51 -11.33 -11.59
C LEU A 47 11.72 -10.03 -11.69
N GLY A 48 10.40 -10.12 -11.94
CA GLY A 48 9.52 -8.96 -12.02
C GLY A 48 9.51 -8.12 -10.74
N LEU A 49 9.56 -8.77 -9.57
CA LEU A 49 9.65 -8.08 -8.29
C LEU A 49 10.86 -7.13 -8.20
N ARG A 50 11.98 -7.45 -8.87
CA ARG A 50 13.20 -6.61 -8.84
C ARG A 50 13.00 -5.24 -9.49
N VAL A 51 12.03 -5.09 -10.39
CA VAL A 51 11.74 -3.79 -11.05
C VAL A 51 11.35 -2.73 -10.02
N PHE A 52 10.68 -3.12 -8.93
CA PHE A 52 10.27 -2.20 -7.87
C PHE A 52 11.44 -1.65 -7.04
N ARG A 53 12.59 -2.34 -7.00
CA ARG A 53 13.77 -1.89 -6.25
C ARG A 53 14.26 -0.52 -6.71
N LYS A 54 14.26 -0.27 -8.02
CA LYS A 54 14.64 1.03 -8.60
C LYS A 54 13.84 2.19 -8.01
N TYR A 55 12.54 1.98 -7.79
CA TYR A 55 11.63 2.99 -7.27
C TYR A 55 11.66 3.05 -5.74
N ALA A 56 11.88 1.92 -5.08
CA ALA A 56 12.07 1.83 -3.63
C ALA A 56 13.30 2.63 -3.16
N ASP A 57 14.39 2.60 -3.92
CA ASP A 57 15.63 3.31 -3.59
C ASP A 57 15.69 4.74 -4.16
N MET A 58 14.63 5.21 -4.82
CA MET A 58 14.62 6.51 -5.47
C MET A 58 14.58 7.65 -4.46
N ASN A 59 15.42 8.66 -4.69
CA ASN A 59 15.35 9.91 -3.94
C ASN A 59 14.23 10.81 -4.50
N LEU A 60 13.28 11.18 -3.65
CA LEU A 60 12.11 11.97 -4.03
C LEU A 60 12.20 13.46 -3.66
N SER A 61 13.34 13.95 -3.15
CA SER A 61 13.47 15.35 -2.70
C SER A 61 13.13 16.40 -3.77
N GLY A 62 13.29 16.07 -5.06
CA GLY A 62 12.99 16.96 -6.19
C GLY A 62 11.58 16.80 -6.77
N PHE A 63 10.73 15.95 -6.19
CA PHE A 63 9.40 15.67 -6.71
C PHE A 63 8.39 16.65 -6.11
N LYS A 64 7.38 17.02 -6.91
CA LYS A 64 6.21 17.73 -6.40
C LYS A 64 5.41 16.76 -5.53
N PHE A 65 5.21 17.13 -4.27
CA PHE A 65 4.53 16.33 -3.27
C PHE A 65 3.07 16.79 -3.10
N SER A 66 2.14 15.84 -2.98
CA SER A 66 0.80 16.10 -2.49
C SER A 66 0.32 14.97 -1.58
N LYS A 67 -0.59 15.32 -0.65
CA LYS A 67 -1.21 14.37 0.27
C LYS A 67 -2.69 14.73 0.43
N VAL A 68 -3.55 13.75 0.22
CA VAL A 68 -5.02 13.92 0.29
C VAL A 68 -5.61 12.75 1.07
N GLN A 69 -6.62 13.02 1.89
CA GLN A 69 -7.44 12.00 2.54
C GLN A 69 -8.75 11.84 1.75
N SER A 70 -9.11 10.60 1.39
CA SER A 70 -10.38 10.28 0.75
C SER A 70 -10.97 9.04 1.40
N GLY A 71 -12.04 9.21 2.19
CA GLY A 71 -12.64 8.14 2.97
C GLY A 71 -11.61 7.44 3.86
N GLN A 72 -11.45 6.12 3.69
CA GLN A 72 -10.50 5.28 4.43
C GLN A 72 -9.07 5.29 3.84
N HIS A 73 -8.82 6.10 2.81
CA HIS A 73 -7.57 6.13 2.05
C HIS A 73 -6.79 7.43 2.32
N THR A 74 -5.52 7.30 2.64
CA THR A 74 -4.56 8.40 2.56
C THR A 74 -3.75 8.24 1.28
N ILE A 75 -3.87 9.20 0.37
CA ILE A 75 -3.23 9.20 -0.95
C ILE A 75 -2.06 10.18 -0.87
N ILE A 76 -0.86 9.70 -1.20
CA ILE A 76 0.37 10.49 -1.21
C ILE A 76 0.97 10.36 -2.60
N LYS A 77 1.26 11.49 -3.25
CA LYS A 77 1.80 11.51 -4.60
C LYS A 77 3.11 12.27 -4.67
N TRP A 78 4.00 11.76 -5.52
CA TRP A 78 5.23 12.40 -5.93
C TRP A 78 5.24 12.46 -7.45
N LYS A 79 5.33 13.67 -8.02
CA LYS A 79 5.44 13.88 -9.47
C LYS A 79 6.76 14.54 -9.82
N ALA A 80 7.58 13.88 -10.62
CA ALA A 80 8.80 14.46 -11.15
C ALA A 80 8.50 15.19 -12.48
N PRO A 81 8.68 16.52 -12.53
CA PRO A 81 8.36 17.29 -13.74
C PRO A 81 9.29 16.97 -14.92
N GLN A 82 10.53 16.55 -14.66
CA GLN A 82 11.55 16.39 -15.70
C GLN A 82 11.38 15.12 -16.55
N ASN A 83 10.84 14.05 -15.97
CA ASN A 83 10.70 12.74 -16.63
C ASN A 83 9.25 12.22 -16.64
N ASN A 84 8.28 13.06 -16.24
CA ASN A 84 6.86 12.73 -16.11
C ASN A 84 6.61 11.43 -15.31
N LEU A 85 7.48 11.10 -14.36
CA LEU A 85 7.26 9.99 -13.45
C LEU A 85 6.31 10.42 -12.34
N GLU A 86 5.26 9.65 -12.14
CA GLU A 86 4.37 9.78 -10.99
C GLU A 86 4.43 8.52 -10.13
N ILE A 87 4.58 8.71 -8.83
CA ILE A 87 4.53 7.66 -7.81
C ILE A 87 3.40 8.03 -6.87
N CYS A 88 2.43 7.13 -6.72
CA CYS A 88 1.31 7.26 -5.80
C CYS A 88 1.39 6.15 -4.75
N GLN A 89 1.43 6.53 -3.48
CA GLN A 89 1.27 5.63 -2.34
C GLN A 89 -0.13 5.84 -1.76
N ILE A 90 -0.92 4.77 -1.71
CA ILE A 90 -2.24 4.77 -1.07
C ILE A 90 -2.18 3.89 0.16
N ARG A 91 -2.34 4.49 1.33
CA ARG A 91 -2.56 3.78 2.59
C ARG A 91 -4.06 3.60 2.79
N SER A 92 -4.51 2.36 2.85
CA SER A 92 -5.92 2.02 3.08
C SER A 92 -6.08 1.37 4.44
N VAL A 93 -7.02 1.86 5.25
CA VAL A 93 -7.32 1.29 6.57
C VAL A 93 -8.68 0.63 6.52
N THR A 94 -8.70 -0.70 6.65
CA THR A 94 -9.94 -1.49 6.56
C THR A 94 -10.26 -2.13 7.90
N PRO A 95 -11.52 -2.12 8.35
CA PRO A 95 -11.91 -2.87 9.54
C PRO A 95 -11.90 -4.37 9.24
N SER A 96 -11.45 -5.16 10.22
CA SER A 96 -11.64 -6.62 10.21
C SER A 96 -12.77 -6.99 11.16
N TYR A 97 -13.47 -8.08 10.86
CA TYR A 97 -14.52 -8.60 11.72
C TYR A 97 -14.40 -10.11 11.84
N THR A 98 -14.56 -10.61 13.06
CA THR A 98 -14.73 -12.03 13.33
C THR A 98 -16.20 -12.31 13.53
N VAL A 99 -16.72 -13.34 12.86
CA VAL A 99 -18.09 -13.82 13.07
C VAL A 99 -17.99 -15.17 13.73
N TYR A 100 -18.62 -15.32 14.89
CA TYR A 100 -18.70 -16.58 15.61
C TYR A 100 -20.11 -16.77 16.17
N ASP A 101 -20.41 -18.02 16.45
CA ASP A 101 -21.68 -18.41 17.03
C ASP A 101 -21.52 -18.45 18.55
N GLN A 102 -22.40 -17.73 19.25
CA GLN A 102 -22.53 -17.79 20.69
C GLN A 102 -23.88 -18.43 21.02
N PHE A 103 -23.88 -19.37 21.96
CA PHE A 103 -25.11 -19.97 22.48
C PHE A 103 -25.50 -19.23 23.75
N ASP A 104 -26.76 -18.84 23.86
CA ASP A 104 -27.30 -18.31 25.11
C ASP A 104 -27.54 -19.44 26.14
N VAL A 105 -27.99 -19.07 27.33
CA VAL A 105 -28.23 -20.01 28.44
C VAL A 105 -29.32 -21.03 28.11
N ASP A 106 -30.21 -20.68 27.18
CA ASP A 106 -31.32 -21.52 26.70
C ASP A 106 -30.90 -22.37 25.47
N GLY A 107 -29.65 -22.28 25.03
CA GLY A 107 -29.10 -23.03 23.90
C GLY A 107 -29.45 -22.46 22.52
N ASN A 108 -30.01 -21.25 22.44
CA ASN A 108 -30.26 -20.61 21.15
C ASN A 108 -28.97 -20.05 20.57
N LYS A 109 -28.77 -20.30 19.28
CA LYS A 109 -27.63 -19.84 18.52
C LYS A 109 -27.80 -18.39 18.10
N GLN A 110 -26.87 -17.52 18.51
CA GLN A 110 -26.78 -16.13 18.06
C GLN A 110 -25.46 -15.89 17.33
N ALA A 111 -25.55 -15.32 16.13
CA ALA A 111 -24.35 -14.92 15.38
C ALA A 111 -23.84 -13.58 15.92
N VAL A 112 -22.67 -13.61 16.55
CA VAL A 112 -22.02 -12.42 17.10
C VAL A 112 -20.94 -11.95 16.13
N LYS A 113 -20.95 -10.64 15.84
CA LYS A 113 -19.96 -9.97 15.00
C LYS A 113 -19.09 -9.08 15.86
N GLU A 114 -17.84 -9.48 16.04
CA GLU A 114 -16.86 -8.72 16.82
C GLU A 114 -15.89 -7.98 15.91
N LYS A 115 -15.61 -6.72 16.24
CA LYS A 115 -14.68 -5.90 15.47
C LYS A 115 -13.24 -6.24 15.88
N GLY A 116 -12.46 -6.72 14.92
CA GLY A 116 -11.03 -6.95 15.08
C GLY A 116 -10.18 -5.70 14.87
N PRO A 117 -8.85 -5.82 14.97
CA PRO A 117 -7.93 -4.72 14.68
C PRO A 117 -8.04 -4.28 13.22
N ASN A 118 -7.84 -2.98 12.97
CA ASN A 118 -7.83 -2.46 11.60
C ASN A 118 -6.63 -3.04 10.83
N ILE A 119 -6.89 -3.47 9.59
CA ILE A 119 -5.87 -3.96 8.68
C ILE A 119 -5.45 -2.80 7.77
N VAL A 120 -4.14 -2.59 7.68
CA VAL A 120 -3.55 -1.53 6.87
C VAL A 120 -2.94 -2.14 5.62
N PHE A 121 -3.35 -1.61 4.47
CA PHE A 121 -2.79 -1.94 3.17
C PHE A 121 -2.02 -0.74 2.61
N TYR A 122 -0.91 -1.03 1.95
CA TYR A 122 -0.16 -0.07 1.16
C TYR A 122 -0.21 -0.49 -0.30
N THR A 123 -0.65 0.43 -1.14
CA THR A 123 -0.62 0.27 -2.60
C THR A 123 0.31 1.30 -3.19
N TYR A 124 1.26 0.88 -4.00
CA TYR A 124 2.15 1.77 -4.72
C TYR A 124 1.86 1.66 -6.21
N ILE A 125 1.43 2.76 -6.81
CA ILE A 125 1.14 2.87 -8.24
C ILE A 125 2.22 3.76 -8.85
N ILE A 126 3.02 3.19 -9.74
CA ILE A 126 4.16 3.86 -10.36
C ILE A 126 3.85 3.97 -11.85
N MET A 127 3.82 5.21 -12.34
CA MET A 127 3.46 5.57 -13.70
C MET A 127 4.67 6.23 -14.38
N PRO A 128 5.62 5.44 -14.90
CA PRO A 128 6.70 5.98 -15.73
C PRO A 128 6.15 6.39 -17.10
N LYS A 129 6.76 7.40 -17.73
CA LYS A 129 6.34 7.93 -19.04
C LYS A 129 6.43 6.88 -20.16
N ASP A 130 7.56 6.19 -20.24
CA ASP A 130 7.93 5.33 -21.37
C ASP A 130 8.03 3.84 -20.97
N ALA A 131 7.31 3.43 -19.92
CA ALA A 131 7.31 2.04 -19.47
C ALA A 131 5.95 1.63 -18.90
N ASP A 132 5.79 0.33 -18.72
CA ASP A 132 4.58 -0.24 -18.13
C ASP A 132 4.32 0.30 -16.72
N ARG A 133 3.04 0.53 -16.42
CA ARG A 133 2.58 0.85 -15.08
C ARG A 133 2.91 -0.29 -14.12
N LEU A 134 3.39 0.06 -12.94
CA LEU A 134 3.68 -0.90 -11.89
C LEU A 134 2.72 -0.69 -10.73
N ILE A 135 2.17 -1.77 -10.20
CA ILE A 135 1.30 -1.75 -9.02
C ILE A 135 1.88 -2.71 -8.00
N TYR A 136 2.16 -2.25 -6.79
CA TYR A 136 2.65 -3.08 -5.69
C TYR A 136 1.64 -3.04 -4.55
N PHE A 137 1.06 -4.18 -4.19
CA PHE A 137 0.01 -4.24 -3.19
C PHE A 137 0.43 -5.14 -2.02
N THR A 138 0.63 -4.52 -0.85
CA THR A 138 1.15 -5.18 0.34
C THR A 138 0.27 -4.87 1.55
N GLN A 139 0.21 -5.82 2.47
CA GLN A 139 -0.48 -5.67 3.73
C GLN A 139 0.54 -5.49 4.85
N ARG A 140 0.28 -4.56 5.76
CA ARG A 140 1.12 -4.40 6.95
C ARG A 140 1.05 -5.67 7.81
N GLY A 141 2.20 -6.20 8.19
CA GLY A 141 2.33 -7.45 8.97
C GLY A 141 2.41 -8.68 8.09
N GLU A 142 1.44 -8.85 7.20
CA GLU A 142 1.30 -10.02 6.33
C GLU A 142 2.19 -9.97 5.07
N GLY A 143 2.61 -8.79 4.63
CA GLY A 143 3.48 -8.58 3.48
C GLY A 143 2.79 -8.57 2.11
N LEU A 144 3.58 -8.79 1.06
CA LEU A 144 3.17 -8.66 -0.35
C LEU A 144 2.03 -9.62 -0.70
N GLN A 145 0.90 -9.10 -1.17
CA GLN A 145 -0.20 -9.96 -1.64
C GLN A 145 -0.06 -10.24 -3.13
N HIS A 146 0.16 -9.18 -3.92
CA HIS A 146 0.38 -9.26 -5.36
C HIS A 146 1.05 -7.99 -5.88
N TYR A 147 1.54 -8.07 -7.11
CA TYR A 147 1.96 -6.90 -7.86
C TYR A 147 1.66 -7.10 -9.35
N THR A 148 1.67 -5.99 -10.09
CA THR A 148 1.35 -5.95 -11.52
C THR A 148 2.46 -5.20 -12.25
N ILE A 149 2.83 -5.71 -13.44
CA ILE A 149 3.71 -5.04 -14.41
C ILE A 149 2.93 -5.00 -15.72
N GLY A 150 2.50 -3.80 -16.11
CA GLY A 150 1.63 -3.60 -17.27
C GLY A 150 0.31 -4.34 -17.08
N LYS A 151 0.09 -5.40 -17.87
CA LYS A 151 -1.10 -6.25 -17.79
C LYS A 151 -0.87 -7.55 -17.01
N LYS A 152 0.38 -7.88 -16.67
CA LYS A 152 0.72 -9.14 -15.98
C LYS A 152 0.61 -8.97 -14.48
N ARG A 153 -0.15 -9.85 -13.83
CA ARG A 153 -0.34 -9.88 -12.37
C ARG A 153 0.33 -11.10 -11.78
N PHE A 154 1.13 -10.88 -10.75
CA PHE A 154 1.86 -11.91 -10.02
C PHE A 154 1.34 -11.94 -8.59
N ARG A 155 0.96 -13.13 -8.11
CA ARG A 155 0.38 -13.32 -6.77
C ARG A 155 1.32 -14.13 -5.92
N VAL A 156 1.39 -13.80 -4.63
CA VAL A 156 2.11 -14.60 -3.65
C VAL A 156 1.17 -15.70 -3.16
N ILE A 157 1.61 -16.96 -3.25
CA ILE A 157 0.86 -18.09 -2.69
C ILE A 157 1.16 -18.12 -1.19
N ARG A 158 0.12 -18.13 -0.36
CA ARG A 158 0.22 -18.08 1.09
C ARG A 158 -0.36 -19.34 1.71
N GLU A 159 0.21 -19.77 2.83
CA GLU A 159 -0.28 -20.91 3.61
C GLU A 159 -1.59 -20.56 4.35
N ALA A 160 -1.76 -19.30 4.74
CA ALA A 160 -2.96 -18.79 5.40
C ALA A 160 -3.52 -17.58 4.66
N ILE A 161 -4.84 -17.58 4.45
CA ILE A 161 -5.60 -16.44 3.94
C ILE A 161 -6.47 -15.91 5.08
N PRO A 162 -6.30 -14.66 5.53
CA PRO A 162 -7.11 -14.12 6.61
C PRO A 162 -8.57 -14.02 6.17
N LEU A 163 -9.46 -14.67 6.93
CA LEU A 163 -10.90 -14.64 6.70
C LEU A 163 -11.51 -13.34 7.27
N GLY A 164 -12.63 -12.89 6.69
CA GLY A 164 -13.36 -11.72 7.17
C GLY A 164 -12.69 -10.37 6.88
N VAL A 165 -11.68 -10.34 5.99
CA VAL A 165 -10.99 -9.12 5.58
C VAL A 165 -11.57 -8.58 4.28
N LYS A 166 -12.00 -7.31 4.29
CA LYS A 166 -12.36 -6.60 3.06
C LYS A 166 -11.10 -5.96 2.46
N TYR A 167 -10.59 -6.54 1.38
CA TYR A 167 -9.46 -5.97 0.65
C TYR A 167 -9.89 -4.69 -0.09
N PRO A 168 -9.04 -3.65 -0.12
CA PRO A 168 -9.22 -2.49 -0.99
C PRO A 168 -9.45 -2.89 -2.45
N ASP A 169 -10.40 -2.24 -3.11
CA ASP A 169 -10.71 -2.51 -4.51
C ASP A 169 -9.65 -1.84 -5.42
N GLU A 170 -9.03 -2.64 -6.30
CA GLU A 170 -7.94 -2.15 -7.15
C GLU A 170 -8.41 -1.08 -8.13
N LYS A 171 -9.64 -1.16 -8.64
CA LYS A 171 -10.21 -0.18 -9.56
C LYS A 171 -10.45 1.14 -8.83
N GLU A 172 -11.03 1.10 -7.63
CA GLU A 172 -11.16 2.27 -6.76
C GLU A 172 -9.81 2.94 -6.50
N LEU A 173 -8.77 2.16 -6.15
CA LEU A 173 -7.44 2.69 -5.90
C LEU A 173 -6.81 3.34 -7.14
N LEU A 174 -7.04 2.78 -8.33
CA LEU A 174 -6.61 3.36 -9.60
C LEU A 174 -7.34 4.67 -9.91
N GLU A 175 -8.64 4.74 -9.64
CA GLU A 175 -9.42 5.97 -9.79
C GLU A 175 -8.94 7.05 -8.82
N LEU A 176 -8.67 6.70 -7.56
CA LEU A 176 -8.09 7.63 -6.58
C LEU A 176 -6.70 8.11 -7.00
N ALA A 177 -5.88 7.24 -7.57
CA ALA A 177 -4.57 7.62 -8.10
C ALA A 177 -4.65 8.53 -9.33
N ALA A 178 -5.74 8.52 -10.09
CA ALA A 178 -5.92 9.38 -11.26
C ALA A 178 -6.44 10.79 -10.94
N ARG A 179 -6.93 11.04 -9.71
CA ARG A 179 -7.44 12.37 -9.30
C ARG A 179 -6.31 13.34 -9.00
N ASP A 180 -6.37 14.56 -9.52
CA ASP A 180 -5.39 15.63 -9.24
C ASP A 180 -5.56 16.23 -7.84
#